data_AF-A0AAU8CFH1-F1
#
_entry.id   AF-A0AAU8CFH1-F1
#
_cell.length_a   1.000
_cell.length_b   1.000
_cell.length_c   1.000
_cell.angle_alpha   90.00
_cell.angle_beta   90.00
_cell.angle_gamma   90.00
#
_symmetry.space_group_name_H-M   'P 1'
#
loop_
_entity.id
_entity.type
_entity.pdbx_description
1 polymer ?
#
loop_
_entity_poly.entity_id
_entity_poly.type
_entity_poly.pdbx_seq_one_letter_code
_entity_poly.pdbx_strand_id
1 'polypeptide(L)'
;MLADEIQDAEAVTAEDVRAEYEAALARVVEAEGVDAVAEASGVDAERLAALVDGEPVEFTVEEAAGVFAVSDDWPDAEGLLLEVRDNLMLQMSSAVLDVEALASGLDDEFDPKEIQQKIEGRQPMTLGEYARIYHHVASENPY
;
A
#
# COMPACT_ATOMS: atom_id res chain seq x y z
N MET A 1 -0.60 -8.75 -4.81
CA MET A 1 -1.42 -7.56 -5.12
C MET A 1 -1.35 -6.62 -3.93
N LEU A 2 -1.71 -5.34 -4.10
CA LEU A 2 -1.66 -4.34 -3.02
C LEU A 2 -2.46 -4.78 -1.77
N ALA A 3 -3.54 -5.53 -1.97
CA ALA A 3 -4.37 -6.12 -0.93
C ALA A 3 -4.16 -7.64 -0.76
N ASP A 4 -3.06 -8.22 -1.24
CA ASP A 4 -2.77 -9.64 -0.98
C ASP A 4 -2.18 -9.82 0.41
N GLU A 5 -2.55 -10.92 1.07
CA GLU A 5 -2.07 -11.29 2.39
C GLU A 5 -0.59 -11.65 2.41
N ILE A 6 0.14 -11.06 3.37
CA ILE A 6 1.51 -11.45 3.69
C ILE A 6 1.48 -12.85 4.33
N GLN A 7 1.92 -13.85 3.58
CA GLN A 7 1.85 -15.26 4.00
C GLN A 7 2.88 -15.64 5.07
N ASP A 8 4.06 -15.00 5.05
CA ASP A 8 5.14 -15.28 6.00
C ASP A 8 5.81 -13.96 6.40
N ALA A 9 5.24 -13.30 7.41
CA ALA A 9 5.70 -12.00 7.88
C ALA A 9 7.10 -12.04 8.54
N GLU A 10 7.56 -13.21 9.01
CA GLU A 10 8.91 -13.38 9.56
C GLU A 10 9.98 -13.44 8.46
N ALA A 11 9.59 -13.84 7.24
CA ALA A 11 10.49 -13.97 6.09
C ALA A 11 10.72 -12.65 5.32
N VAL A 12 9.91 -11.62 5.55
CA VAL A 12 9.97 -10.34 4.85
C VAL A 12 10.01 -9.17 5.84
N THR A 13 10.58 -8.05 5.42
CA THR A 13 10.50 -6.78 6.15
C THR A 13 9.43 -5.88 5.53
N ALA A 14 8.99 -4.85 6.26
CA ALA A 14 8.14 -3.81 5.69
C ALA A 14 8.77 -3.11 4.46
N GLU A 15 10.10 -3.02 4.40
CA GLU A 15 10.81 -2.47 3.24
C GLU A 15 10.72 -3.41 2.03
N ASP A 16 10.80 -4.74 2.25
CA ASP A 16 10.62 -5.72 1.18
C ASP A 16 9.18 -5.68 0.63
N VAL A 17 8.18 -5.58 1.52
CA VAL A 17 6.75 -5.44 1.14
C VAL A 17 6.54 -4.17 0.29
N ARG A 18 7.10 -3.04 0.72
CA ARG A 18 7.07 -1.79 -0.05
C ARG A 18 7.72 -1.96 -1.42
N ALA A 19 8.91 -2.56 -1.47
CA ALA A 19 9.64 -2.77 -2.72
C ALA A 19 8.87 -3.69 -3.69
N GLU A 20 8.13 -4.67 -3.18
CA GLU A 20 7.25 -5.51 -4.00
C GLU A 20 6.12 -4.69 -4.64
N TYR A 21 5.50 -3.78 -3.90
CA TYR A 21 4.47 -2.87 -4.44
C TYR A 21 5.04 -1.92 -5.48
N GLU A 22 6.21 -1.32 -5.23
CA GLU A 22 6.89 -0.44 -6.19
C GLU A 22 7.26 -1.21 -7.47
N ALA A 23 7.78 -2.44 -7.34
CA ALA A 23 8.07 -3.29 -8.50
C ALA A 23 6.79 -3.68 -9.27
N ALA A 24 5.65 -3.82 -8.59
CA ALA A 24 4.37 -4.06 -9.26
C ALA A 24 3.86 -2.83 -10.01
N LEU A 25 3.99 -1.64 -9.42
CA LEU A 25 3.66 -0.38 -10.09
C LEU A 25 4.55 -0.16 -11.31
N ALA A 26 5.87 -0.34 -11.16
CA ALA A 26 6.81 -0.19 -12.27
C ALA A 26 6.45 -1.09 -13.45
N ARG A 27 6.08 -2.36 -13.19
CA ARG A 27 5.61 -3.29 -14.24
C ARG A 27 4.38 -2.80 -14.99
N VAL A 28 3.41 -2.19 -14.29
CA VAL A 28 2.23 -1.59 -14.95
C VAL A 28 2.64 -0.38 -15.79
N VAL A 29 3.51 0.49 -15.26
CA VAL A 29 4.00 1.66 -15.98
C VAL A 29 4.81 1.27 -17.22
N GLU A 30 5.64 0.24 -17.14
CA GLU A 30 6.39 -0.29 -18.29
C GLU A 30 5.48 -0.90 -19.36
N ALA A 31 4.41 -1.58 -18.95
CA ALA A 31 3.47 -2.24 -19.86
C ALA A 31 2.57 -1.24 -20.60
N GLU A 32 2.00 -0.29 -19.88
CA GLU A 32 1.02 0.68 -20.41
C GLU A 32 1.68 1.96 -20.95
N GLY A 33 2.90 2.26 -20.48
CA GLY A 33 3.68 3.43 -20.87
C GLY A 33 3.46 4.64 -19.97
N VAL A 34 4.56 5.35 -19.64
CA VAL A 34 4.58 6.49 -18.71
C VAL A 34 3.54 7.56 -19.02
N ASP A 35 3.46 8.03 -20.27
CA ASP A 35 2.55 9.11 -20.66
C ASP A 35 1.07 8.71 -20.48
N ALA A 36 0.73 7.46 -20.86
CA ALA A 36 -0.63 6.94 -20.74
C ALA A 36 -1.04 6.77 -19.28
N VAL A 37 -0.14 6.23 -18.45
CA VAL A 37 -0.38 6.09 -17.01
C VAL A 37 -0.49 7.45 -16.34
N ALA A 38 0.36 8.42 -16.69
CA ALA A 38 0.29 9.77 -16.14
C ALA A 38 -1.07 10.44 -16.44
N GLU A 39 -1.54 10.34 -17.68
CA GLU A 39 -2.83 10.89 -18.10
C GLU A 39 -4.01 10.25 -17.37
N ALA A 40 -3.98 8.92 -17.21
CA ALA A 40 -5.09 8.16 -16.61
C ALA A 40 -5.12 8.24 -15.08
N SER A 41 -3.96 8.11 -14.42
CA SER A 41 -3.85 8.07 -12.95
C SER A 41 -3.77 9.46 -12.31
N GLY A 42 -3.39 10.48 -13.07
CA GLY A 42 -3.12 11.83 -12.55
C GLY A 42 -1.79 11.96 -11.81
N VAL A 43 -0.97 10.91 -11.80
CA VAL A 43 0.40 10.94 -11.24
C VAL A 43 1.34 11.61 -12.23
N ASP A 44 2.28 12.39 -11.69
CA ASP A 44 3.29 13.08 -12.50
C ASP A 44 4.19 12.11 -13.30
N ALA A 45 4.40 12.41 -14.58
CA ALA A 45 5.16 11.56 -15.49
C ALA A 45 6.65 11.43 -15.09
N GLU A 46 7.26 12.45 -14.49
CA GLU A 46 8.65 12.37 -14.02
C GLU A 46 8.75 11.42 -12.83
N ARG A 47 7.75 11.41 -11.93
CA ARG A 47 7.68 10.43 -10.83
C ARG A 47 7.50 9.00 -11.32
N LEU A 48 6.66 8.80 -12.34
CA LEU A 48 6.46 7.48 -12.96
C LEU A 48 7.71 6.99 -13.70
N ALA A 49 8.43 7.88 -14.40
CA ALA A 49 9.70 7.55 -15.02
C ALA A 49 10.77 7.17 -13.98
N ALA A 50 10.89 7.96 -12.91
CA ALA A 50 11.80 7.67 -11.80
C ALA A 50 11.50 6.31 -11.15
N LEU A 51 10.21 5.96 -10.97
CA LEU A 51 9.81 4.64 -10.49
C LEU A 51 10.29 3.51 -11.41
N VAL A 52 10.13 3.66 -12.73
CA VAL A 52 10.60 2.66 -13.73
C VAL A 52 12.13 2.55 -13.71
N ASP A 53 12.83 3.66 -13.52
CA ASP A 53 14.29 3.69 -13.39
C ASP A 53 14.79 3.14 -12.03
N GLY A 54 13.88 2.75 -11.13
CA GLY A 54 14.19 2.21 -9.80
C GLY A 54 14.66 3.26 -8.80
N GLU A 55 14.36 4.53 -9.05
CA GLU A 55 14.65 5.62 -8.14
C GLU A 55 13.65 5.67 -6.98
N PRO A 56 14.07 6.11 -5.78
CA PRO A 56 13.18 6.19 -4.63
C PRO A 56 12.14 7.29 -4.83
N VAL A 57 10.88 6.88 -4.96
CA VAL A 57 9.72 7.78 -5.07
C VAL A 57 8.70 7.37 -4.03
N GLU A 58 8.12 8.34 -3.33
CA GLU A 58 7.01 8.07 -2.42
C GLU A 58 5.71 8.13 -3.22
N PHE A 59 4.81 7.18 -3.01
CA PHE A 59 3.45 7.14 -3.55
C PHE A 59 2.45 7.01 -2.41
N THR A 60 1.27 7.60 -2.57
CA THR A 60 0.13 7.22 -1.72
C THR A 60 -0.52 5.93 -2.19
N VAL A 61 -1.26 5.26 -1.30
CA VAL A 61 -2.08 4.10 -1.64
C VAL A 61 -3.10 4.50 -2.73
N GLU A 62 -3.67 5.70 -2.65
CA GLU A 62 -4.57 6.24 -3.67
C GLU A 62 -3.90 6.44 -5.04
N GLU A 63 -2.70 7.01 -5.08
CA GLU A 63 -1.93 7.17 -6.32
C GLU A 63 -1.56 5.80 -6.91
N ALA A 64 -1.12 4.87 -6.07
CA ALA A 64 -0.81 3.51 -6.48
C ALA A 64 -2.04 2.80 -7.07
N ALA A 65 -3.20 2.94 -6.43
CA ALA A 65 -4.45 2.38 -6.95
C ALA A 65 -4.84 2.98 -8.30
N GLY A 66 -4.64 4.29 -8.48
CA GLY A 66 -4.84 4.96 -9.76
C GLY A 66 -3.94 4.42 -10.86
N VAL A 67 -2.67 4.11 -10.55
CA VAL A 67 -1.72 3.50 -11.50
C VAL A 67 -2.13 2.06 -11.85
N PHE A 68 -2.44 1.23 -10.85
CA PHE A 68 -2.86 -0.16 -11.10
C PHE A 68 -4.10 -0.24 -11.98
N ALA A 69 -5.08 0.65 -11.74
CA ALA A 69 -6.34 0.68 -12.47
C ALA A 69 -6.21 1.02 -13.97
N VAL A 70 -5.04 1.42 -14.44
CA VAL A 70 -4.79 1.63 -15.89
C VAL A 70 -4.70 0.28 -16.62
N SER A 71 -4.30 -0.78 -15.93
CA SER A 71 -4.18 -2.12 -16.50
C SER A 71 -5.47 -2.93 -16.26
N ASP A 72 -5.94 -3.62 -17.29
CA ASP A 72 -7.12 -4.51 -17.21
C ASP A 72 -6.91 -5.73 -16.29
N ASP A 73 -5.67 -5.97 -15.84
CA ASP A 73 -5.33 -7.03 -14.87
C ASP A 73 -5.77 -6.69 -13.44
N TRP A 74 -6.16 -5.43 -13.18
CA TRP A 74 -6.48 -4.92 -11.85
C TRP A 74 -7.93 -4.42 -11.76
N PRO A 75 -8.52 -4.42 -10.54
CA PRO A 75 -9.75 -3.68 -10.29
C PRO A 75 -9.56 -2.18 -10.59
N ASP A 76 -10.68 -1.46 -10.73
CA ASP A 76 -10.63 -0.01 -10.73
C ASP A 76 -10.09 0.54 -9.39
N ALA A 77 -9.64 1.80 -9.40
CA ALA A 77 -8.95 2.39 -8.26
C ALA A 77 -9.82 2.43 -6.99
N GLU A 78 -11.14 2.64 -7.13
CA GLU A 78 -12.06 2.64 -6.00
C GLU A 78 -12.21 1.23 -5.41
N GLY A 79 -12.39 0.22 -6.26
CA GLY A 79 -12.44 -1.18 -5.87
C GLY A 79 -11.17 -1.62 -5.13
N LEU A 80 -9.99 -1.29 -5.66
CA LEU A 80 -8.73 -1.64 -5.03
C LEU A 80 -8.54 -0.96 -3.66
N LEU A 81 -8.95 0.31 -3.52
CA LEU A 81 -8.90 1.02 -2.24
C LEU A 81 -9.84 0.41 -1.20
N LEU A 82 -11.03 -0.04 -1.61
CA LEU A 82 -11.95 -0.76 -0.74
C LEU A 82 -11.34 -2.09 -0.28
N GLU A 83 -10.77 -2.87 -1.20
CA GLU A 83 -10.10 -4.13 -0.87
C GLU A 83 -8.94 -3.95 0.10
N VAL A 84 -8.09 -2.93 -0.10
CA VAL A 84 -6.98 -2.62 0.82
C VAL A 84 -7.50 -2.35 2.24
N ARG A 85 -8.53 -1.51 2.37
CA ARG A 85 -9.09 -1.13 3.68
C ARG A 85 -9.79 -2.30 4.35
N ASP A 86 -10.59 -3.06 3.59
CA ASP A 86 -11.29 -4.23 4.08
C ASP A 86 -10.32 -5.32 4.53
N ASN A 87 -9.26 -5.60 3.76
CA ASN A 87 -8.25 -6.58 4.12
C ASN A 87 -7.51 -6.14 5.39
N LEU A 88 -7.05 -4.90 5.47
CA LEU A 88 -6.35 -4.40 6.65
C LEU A 88 -7.24 -4.50 7.92
N MET A 89 -8.52 -4.12 7.83
CA MET A 89 -9.45 -4.27 8.95
C MET A 89 -9.70 -5.74 9.32
N LEU A 90 -9.82 -6.63 8.34
CA LEU A 90 -9.97 -8.07 8.55
C LEU A 90 -8.74 -8.63 9.30
N GLN A 91 -7.54 -8.29 8.85
CA GLN A 91 -6.28 -8.76 9.45
C GLN A 91 -6.08 -8.22 10.85
N MET A 92 -6.38 -6.94 11.11
CA MET A 92 -6.39 -6.38 12.47
C MET A 92 -7.37 -7.12 13.37
N SER A 93 -8.57 -7.45 12.88
CA SER A 93 -9.54 -8.24 13.64
C SER A 93 -9.05 -9.66 13.92
N SER A 94 -8.34 -10.29 12.98
CA SER A 94 -7.76 -11.64 13.15
C SER A 94 -6.62 -11.65 14.16
N ALA A 95 -5.75 -10.65 14.10
CA ALA A 95 -4.65 -10.44 15.05
C ALA A 95 -5.12 -9.89 16.42
N VAL A 96 -6.40 -9.52 16.56
CA VAL A 96 -6.96 -8.90 17.76
C VAL A 96 -6.23 -7.59 18.13
N LEU A 97 -5.87 -6.81 17.12
CA LEU A 97 -5.23 -5.51 17.26
C LEU A 97 -6.25 -4.37 17.16
N ASP A 98 -6.17 -3.44 18.12
CA ASP A 98 -6.78 -2.13 17.99
C ASP A 98 -5.72 -1.09 17.56
N VAL A 99 -6.16 0.15 17.31
CA VAL A 99 -5.27 1.23 16.86
C VAL A 99 -4.25 1.67 17.93
N GLU A 100 -4.54 1.44 19.22
CA GLU A 100 -3.60 1.75 20.30
C GLU A 100 -2.48 0.70 20.35
N ALA A 101 -2.83 -0.58 20.26
CA ALA A 101 -1.88 -1.68 20.17
C ALA A 101 -1.01 -1.57 18.91
N LEU A 102 -1.61 -1.24 17.77
CA LEU A 102 -0.89 -1.03 16.51
C LEU A 102 0.08 0.16 16.60
N ALA A 103 -0.32 1.28 17.19
CA ALA A 103 0.57 2.42 17.41
C ALA A 103 1.76 2.04 18.30
N SER A 104 1.51 1.35 19.41
CA SER A 104 2.55 0.89 20.33
C SER A 104 3.50 -0.12 19.67
N GLY A 105 3.00 -0.97 18.78
CA GLY A 105 3.79 -1.94 18.02
C GLY A 105 4.66 -1.31 16.92
N LEU A 106 4.30 -0.10 16.50
CA LEU A 106 5.05 0.73 15.54
C LEU A 106 5.88 1.81 16.24
N ASP A 107 6.36 1.54 17.46
CA ASP A 107 7.20 2.43 18.27
C ASP A 107 6.61 3.84 18.49
N ASP A 108 5.28 3.97 18.53
CA ASP A 108 4.54 5.23 18.62
C ASP A 108 4.93 6.26 17.54
N GLU A 109 5.38 5.79 16.36
CA GLU A 109 5.68 6.65 15.20
C GLU A 109 4.42 7.37 14.68
N PHE A 110 3.25 6.74 14.90
CA PHE A 110 1.95 7.28 14.53
C PHE A 110 1.06 7.48 15.76
N ASP A 111 0.25 8.55 15.74
CA ASP A 111 -0.84 8.70 16.70
C ASP A 111 -1.96 7.67 16.39
N PRO A 112 -2.59 7.03 17.39
CA PRO A 112 -3.68 6.07 17.16
C PRO A 112 -4.83 6.64 16.32
N LYS A 113 -5.14 7.94 16.47
CA LYS A 113 -6.16 8.61 15.69
C LYS A 113 -5.73 8.81 14.24
N GLU A 114 -4.46 9.06 13.99
CA GLU A 114 -3.90 9.13 12.63
C GLU A 114 -4.00 7.77 11.94
N ILE A 115 -3.62 6.69 12.62
CA ILE A 115 -3.81 5.32 12.11
C ILE A 115 -5.28 5.09 11.75
N GLN A 116 -6.21 5.37 12.68
CA GLN A 116 -7.65 5.23 12.43
C GLN A 116 -8.09 6.01 11.18
N GLN A 117 -7.66 7.26 11.02
CA GLN A 117 -8.04 8.09 9.87
C GLN A 117 -7.49 7.56 8.55
N LYS A 118 -6.24 7.06 8.54
CA LYS A 118 -5.64 6.47 7.34
C LYS A 118 -6.34 5.16 6.94
N ILE A 119 -6.63 4.27 7.90
CA ILE A 119 -7.37 3.01 7.66
C ILE A 119 -8.78 3.29 7.14
N GLU A 120 -9.46 4.30 7.67
CA GLU A 120 -10.78 4.72 7.20
C GLU A 120 -10.75 5.50 5.87
N GLY A 121 -9.56 5.76 5.30
CA GLY A 121 -9.42 6.54 4.07
C GLY A 121 -9.73 8.02 4.21
N ARG A 122 -9.72 8.55 5.44
CA ARG A 122 -9.97 9.97 5.74
C ARG A 122 -8.71 10.82 5.68
N GLN A 123 -7.54 10.20 5.66
CA GLN A 123 -6.24 10.82 5.46
C GLN A 123 -5.44 9.96 4.46
N PRO A 124 -4.66 10.58 3.55
CA PRO A 124 -3.77 9.81 2.67
C PRO A 124 -2.78 8.97 3.47
N MET A 125 -2.54 7.76 2.99
CA MET A 125 -1.54 6.83 3.51
C MET A 125 -0.49 6.61 2.42
N THR A 126 0.79 6.71 2.74
CA THR A 126 1.87 6.37 1.80
C THR A 126 1.99 4.85 1.67
N LEU A 127 2.56 4.35 0.57
CA LEU A 127 2.88 2.93 0.44
C LEU A 127 3.87 2.46 1.51
N GLY A 128 4.77 3.33 1.96
CA GLY A 128 5.69 3.02 3.04
C GLY A 128 4.98 2.87 4.39
N GLU A 129 4.06 3.76 4.71
CA GLU A 129 3.21 3.65 5.90
C GLU A 129 2.32 2.41 5.83
N TYR A 130 1.69 2.17 4.69
CA TYR A 130 0.85 1.00 4.46
C TYR A 130 1.64 -0.30 4.64
N ALA A 131 2.81 -0.42 4.00
CA ALA A 131 3.65 -1.61 4.11
C ALA A 131 4.08 -1.87 5.56
N ARG A 132 4.41 -0.83 6.34
CA ARG A 132 4.74 -0.96 7.77
C ARG A 132 3.56 -1.42 8.60
N ILE A 133 2.42 -0.75 8.47
CA ILE A 133 1.20 -1.08 9.20
C ILE A 133 0.77 -2.51 8.87
N TYR A 134 0.71 -2.85 7.58
CA TYR A 134 0.27 -4.15 7.12
C TYR A 134 1.21 -5.28 7.53
N HIS A 135 2.52 -5.06 7.40
CA HIS A 135 3.54 -6.01 7.87
C HIS A 135 3.44 -6.25 9.37
N HIS A 136 3.29 -5.20 10.17
CA HIS A 136 3.13 -5.35 11.62
C HIS A 136 1.87 -6.15 11.97
N VAL A 137 0.72 -5.81 11.37
CA VAL A 137 -0.52 -6.56 11.57
C VAL A 137 -0.36 -8.03 11.19
N ALA A 138 0.31 -8.33 10.07
CA ALA A 138 0.58 -9.70 9.65
C ALA A 138 1.53 -10.43 10.62
N SER A 139 2.51 -9.74 11.20
CA SER A 139 3.43 -10.34 12.19
C SER A 139 2.78 -10.69 13.53
N GLU A 140 1.68 -10.01 13.87
CA GLU A 140 0.89 -10.27 15.07
C GLU A 140 -0.24 -11.30 14.81
N ASN A 141 -0.52 -11.64 13.54
CA ASN A 141 -1.52 -12.63 13.20
C ASN A 141 -0.95 -14.06 13.42
N PRO A 142 -1.54 -14.87 14.32
CA PRO A 142 -0.98 -16.17 14.68
C PRO A 142 -1.22 -17.31 13.66
N TYR A 143 -1.79 -17.03 12.48
CA TYR A 143 -2.19 -18.05 11.50
C TYR A 143 -1.88 -17.68 10.05
#